data_AF-A0A4V1S8C6-F1
#
_entry.id   AF-A0A4V1S8C6-F1
#
_cell.length_a   1.000
_cell.length_b   1.000
_cell.length_c   1.000
_cell.angle_alpha   90.00
_cell.angle_beta   90.00
_cell.angle_gamma   90.00
#
_symmetry.space_group_name_H-M   'P 1'
#
loop_
_entity.id
_entity.type
_entity.pdbx_description
1 polymer ?
#
loop_
_entity_poly.entity_id
_entity_poly.type
_entity_poly.pdbx_seq_one_letter_code
_entity_poly.pdbx_strand_id
1 'polypeptide(L)'
;MTDLPRPARTAALLSLLAALPCLAFPTVHNSEPGDPSPIPAGEALRGLRLPEGFGATLFAAEPEIRNPIAAAWDHRGRLWVAENYTYAERQKRFDL
;
A
#
# COMPACT_ATOMS: atom_id res chain seq x y z
N MET A 1 41.91 15.43 8.86
CA MET A 1 41.65 15.50 7.41
C MET A 1 42.21 14.23 6.78
N THR A 2 41.49 13.12 6.95
CA THR A 2 41.96 11.77 6.58
C THR A 2 41.27 11.38 5.27
N ASP A 3 41.96 11.63 4.16
CA ASP A 3 41.53 11.16 2.84
C ASP A 3 41.65 9.63 2.78
N LEU A 4 40.51 8.94 2.67
CA LEU A 4 40.50 7.52 2.36
C LEU A 4 41.10 7.27 0.96
N PRO A 5 41.91 6.21 0.79
CA PRO A 5 42.59 5.91 -0.47
C PRO A 5 41.60 5.67 -1.63
N ARG A 6 41.90 6.20 -2.82
CA ARG A 6 41.08 6.12 -4.06
C ARG A 6 40.41 4.75 -4.35
N PRO A 7 41.03 3.56 -4.15
CA PRO A 7 40.34 2.28 -4.38
C PRO A 7 39.22 1.96 -3.38
N ALA A 8 39.26 2.53 -2.17
CA ALA A 8 38.23 2.31 -1.15
C ALA A 8 36.90 2.99 -1.49
N ARG A 9 36.93 4.11 -2.21
CA ARG A 9 35.72 4.83 -2.66
C ARG A 9 34.99 4.10 -3.78
N THR A 10 35.73 3.53 -4.74
CA THR A 10 35.16 2.77 -5.87
C THR A 10 34.58 1.42 -5.41
N ALA A 11 35.27 0.73 -4.49
CA ALA A 11 34.78 -0.51 -3.90
C ALA A 11 33.50 -0.29 -3.08
N ALA A 12 33.44 0.78 -2.27
CA ALA A 12 32.23 1.12 -1.51
C ALA A 12 31.03 1.47 -2.43
N LEU A 13 31.27 2.17 -3.54
CA LEU A 13 30.23 2.50 -4.52
C LEU A 13 29.71 1.25 -5.25
N LEU A 14 30.58 0.30 -5.59
CA LEU A 14 30.23 -1.00 -6.18
C LEU A 14 29.46 -1.90 -5.19
N SER A 15 29.84 -1.92 -3.92
CA SER A 15 29.12 -2.66 -2.87
C SER A 15 27.72 -2.09 -2.59
N LEU A 16 27.56 -0.77 -2.66
CA LEU A 16 26.25 -0.11 -2.53
C LEU A 16 25.34 -0.38 -3.74
N LEU A 17 25.92 -0.47 -4.94
CA LEU A 17 25.19 -0.83 -6.17
C LEU A 17 24.75 -2.31 -6.19
N ALA A 18 25.58 -3.21 -5.67
CA ALA A 18 25.27 -4.64 -5.57
C ALA A 18 24.16 -4.97 -4.56
N ALA A 19 23.88 -4.06 -3.61
CA ALA A 19 22.79 -4.21 -2.63
C ALA A 19 21.42 -3.70 -3.13
N LEU A 20 21.36 -3.04 -4.30
CA LEU A 20 20.12 -2.51 -4.89
C LEU A 20 18.98 -3.54 -5.05
N PRO A 21 19.21 -4.78 -5.56
CA PRO A 21 18.13 -5.75 -5.69
C PRO A 21 17.65 -6.31 -4.34
N CYS A 22 18.43 -6.17 -3.26
CA CYS A 22 17.99 -6.51 -1.91
C CYS A 22 17.03 -5.45 -1.32
N LEU A 23 16.98 -4.26 -1.92
CA LEU A 23 16.11 -3.16 -1.50
C LEU A 23 14.72 -3.19 -2.15
N ALA A 24 14.47 -4.11 -3.09
CA ALA A 24 13.20 -4.20 -3.77
C ALA A 24 12.15 -4.81 -2.84
N PHE A 25 11.09 -4.06 -2.54
CA PHE A 25 9.93 -4.61 -1.85
C PHE A 25 9.29 -5.71 -2.70
N PRO A 26 8.86 -6.82 -2.09
CA PRO A 26 8.20 -7.89 -2.83
C PRO A 26 6.92 -7.37 -3.48
N THR A 27 6.61 -7.87 -4.66
CA THR A 27 5.32 -7.59 -5.32
C THR A 27 4.20 -8.14 -4.47
N VAL A 28 3.19 -7.32 -4.19
CA VAL A 28 2.03 -7.74 -3.40
C VAL A 28 1.20 -8.74 -4.22
N HIS A 29 0.99 -9.94 -3.69
CA HIS A 29 0.13 -10.95 -4.30
C HIS A 29 -1.33 -10.71 -3.88
N ASN A 30 -2.22 -10.46 -4.86
CA ASN A 30 -3.65 -10.36 -4.61
C ASN A 30 -4.32 -11.72 -4.87
N SER A 31 -4.96 -12.29 -3.84
CA SER A 31 -5.72 -13.55 -3.97
C SER A 31 -7.21 -13.32 -4.26
N GLU A 32 -7.65 -12.08 -4.38
CA GLU A 32 -9.03 -11.74 -4.73
C GLU A 32 -9.34 -12.20 -6.17
N PRO A 33 -10.52 -12.80 -6.43
CA PRO A 33 -10.94 -13.15 -7.78
C PRO A 33 -10.87 -11.93 -8.70
N GLY A 34 -10.30 -12.12 -9.90
CA GLY A 34 -9.87 -11.02 -10.77
C GLY A 34 -10.95 -10.11 -11.38
N ASP A 35 -12.24 -10.26 -11.04
CA ASP A 35 -13.30 -9.36 -11.53
C ASP A 35 -14.52 -9.38 -10.59
N PRO A 36 -14.85 -8.24 -9.98
CA PRO A 36 -16.12 -7.62 -10.30
C PRO A 36 -15.91 -6.11 -10.45
N SER A 37 -15.86 -5.62 -11.69
CA SER A 37 -15.67 -4.21 -12.08
C SER A 37 -16.29 -3.27 -11.04
N PRO A 38 -15.49 -2.73 -10.10
CA PRO A 38 -16.03 -1.99 -8.98
C PRO A 38 -16.62 -0.69 -9.51
N ILE A 39 -17.64 -0.19 -8.82
CA ILE A 39 -18.22 1.11 -9.13
C ILE A 39 -17.07 2.13 -9.11
N PRO A 40 -16.89 2.95 -10.17
CA PRO A 40 -15.86 3.97 -10.18
C PRO A 40 -15.93 4.82 -8.91
N ALA A 41 -14.79 5.13 -8.29
CA ALA A 41 -14.79 5.77 -6.96
C ALA A 41 -15.59 7.09 -6.92
N GLY A 42 -15.55 7.87 -8.01
CA GLY A 42 -16.35 9.10 -8.14
C GLY A 42 -17.86 8.84 -8.24
N GLU A 43 -18.28 7.69 -8.76
CA GLU A 43 -19.68 7.24 -8.73
C GLU A 43 -20.08 6.75 -7.35
N ALA A 44 -19.23 5.97 -6.70
CA ALA A 44 -19.46 5.50 -5.33
C ALA A 44 -19.65 6.66 -4.35
N LEU A 45 -18.86 7.74 -4.48
CA LEU A 45 -18.99 8.96 -3.69
C LEU A 45 -20.39 9.59 -3.80
N ARG A 46 -21.01 9.57 -4.99
CA ARG A 46 -22.37 10.11 -5.21
C ARG A 46 -23.46 9.26 -4.56
N GLY A 47 -23.16 8.00 -4.24
CA GLY A 47 -24.07 7.10 -3.54
C GLY A 47 -24.13 7.33 -2.02
N LEU A 48 -23.20 8.10 -1.44
CA LEU A 48 -23.19 8.37 -0.01
C LEU A 48 -24.38 9.26 0.40
N ARG A 49 -25.12 8.81 1.41
CA ARG A 49 -26.14 9.63 2.09
C ARG A 49 -25.54 10.19 3.36
N LEU A 50 -25.52 11.51 3.48
CA LEU A 50 -24.93 12.22 4.61
C LEU A 50 -26.00 13.03 5.34
N PRO A 51 -25.85 13.26 6.66
CA PRO A 51 -26.70 14.20 7.39
C PRO A 51 -26.57 15.63 6.85
N GLU A 52 -27.54 16.48 7.13
CA GLU A 52 -27.52 17.89 6.75
C GLU A 52 -26.27 18.60 7.31
N GLY A 53 -25.63 19.43 6.48
CA GLY A 53 -24.40 20.16 6.84
C GLY A 53 -23.10 19.37 6.67
N PHE A 54 -23.15 18.09 6.31
CA PHE A 54 -21.95 17.26 6.06
C PHE A 54 -21.64 17.14 4.57
N GLY A 55 -20.35 16.94 4.25
CA GLY A 55 -19.86 16.67 2.90
C GLY A 55 -18.81 15.57 2.91
N ALA A 56 -18.66 14.88 1.77
CA ALA A 56 -17.62 13.87 1.55
C ALA A 56 -16.82 14.21 0.30
N THR A 57 -15.54 13.85 0.30
CA THR A 57 -14.62 14.04 -0.82
C THR A 57 -13.86 12.75 -1.09
N LEU A 58 -13.50 12.51 -2.35
CA LEU A 58 -12.67 11.38 -2.72
C LEU A 58 -11.21 11.70 -2.39
N PHE A 59 -10.60 10.89 -1.52
CA PHE A 59 -9.21 11.07 -1.09
C PHE A 59 -8.24 10.09 -1.79
N ALA A 60 -8.60 8.81 -1.84
CA ALA A 60 -7.83 7.75 -2.49
C ALA A 60 -8.79 6.67 -3.04
N ALA A 61 -8.36 5.96 -4.10
CA ALA A 61 -9.10 4.88 -4.75
C ALA A 61 -8.12 3.86 -5.32
N GLU A 62 -8.62 2.76 -5.88
CA GLU A 62 -7.80 1.86 -6.70
C GLU A 62 -7.26 2.62 -7.94
N PRO A 63 -5.99 2.39 -8.34
CA PRO A 63 -5.06 1.37 -7.84
C PRO A 63 -4.18 1.80 -6.64
N GLU A 64 -4.26 3.04 -6.16
CA GLU A 64 -3.37 3.57 -5.11
C GLU A 64 -3.60 2.93 -3.74
N ILE A 65 -4.83 2.46 -3.48
CA ILE A 65 -5.22 1.76 -2.26
C ILE A 65 -6.16 0.61 -2.63
N ARG A 66 -6.05 -0.54 -1.94
CA ARG A 66 -6.93 -1.69 -2.12
C ARG A 66 -7.39 -2.26 -0.79
N ASN A 67 -8.67 -2.61 -0.72
CA ASN A 67 -9.28 -3.33 0.40
C ASN A 67 -8.85 -2.78 1.79
N PRO A 68 -9.06 -1.47 2.06
CA PRO A 68 -8.67 -0.89 3.33
C PRO A 68 -9.50 -1.48 4.48
N ILE A 69 -8.83 -1.98 5.51
CA ILE A 69 -9.48 -2.60 6.68
C ILE A 69 -9.41 -1.73 7.95
N ALA A 70 -8.41 -0.85 8.05
CA ALA A 70 -8.24 0.06 9.17
C ALA A 70 -7.38 1.26 8.74
N ALA A 71 -7.58 2.42 9.38
CA ALA A 71 -6.77 3.60 9.15
C ALA A 71 -6.52 4.38 10.43
N ALA A 72 -5.37 5.05 10.52
CA ALA A 72 -5.01 5.90 11.66
C ALA A 72 -4.15 7.09 11.23
N TRP A 73 -4.30 8.21 11.94
CA TRP A 73 -3.45 9.38 11.78
C TRP A 73 -2.28 9.33 12.75
N ASP A 74 -1.09 9.71 12.28
CA ASP A 74 0.05 9.93 13.17
C ASP A 74 0.21 11.39 13.59
N HIS A 75 1.16 11.65 14.52
CA HIS A 75 1.46 12.98 15.03
C HIS A 75 1.98 13.98 13.98
N ARG A 76 2.32 13.50 12.77
CA ARG A 76 2.78 14.33 11.65
C ARG A 76 1.66 14.62 10.66
N GLY A 77 0.42 14.19 10.94
CA GLY A 77 -0.73 14.36 10.07
C GLY A 77 -0.72 13.44 8.85
N ARG A 78 0.00 12.31 8.89
CA ARG A 78 -0.06 11.30 7.81
C ARG A 78 -1.17 10.30 8.10
N LEU A 79 -1.94 9.94 7.06
CA LEU A 79 -2.89 8.84 7.12
C LEU A 79 -2.18 7.53 6.79
N TRP A 80 -2.20 6.60 7.74
CA TRP A 80 -1.77 5.23 7.55
C TRP A 80 -2.98 4.35 7.30
N VAL A 81 -2.93 3.50 6.28
CA VAL A 81 -4.01 2.56 5.96
C VAL A 81 -3.45 1.14 5.94
N ALA A 82 -4.12 0.23 6.62
CA ALA A 82 -3.90 -1.20 6.50
C ALA A 82 -4.77 -1.73 5.35
N GLU A 83 -4.12 -2.36 4.36
CA GLU A 83 -4.76 -2.96 3.19
C GLU A 83 -4.80 -4.48 3.32
N ASN A 84 -5.77 -5.12 2.66
CA ASN A 84 -5.84 -6.58 2.60
C ASN A 84 -5.89 -7.11 1.16
N TYR A 85 -4.80 -7.72 0.73
CA TYR A 85 -4.68 -8.36 -0.59
C TYR A 85 -4.99 -9.85 -0.57
N THR A 86 -5.22 -10.44 0.61
CA THR A 86 -5.41 -11.88 0.74
C THR A 86 -6.53 -12.21 1.71
N TYR A 87 -7.54 -12.92 1.23
CA TYR A 87 -8.53 -13.53 2.12
C TYR A 87 -8.14 -14.99 2.39
N ALA A 88 -8.35 -15.45 3.62
CA ALA A 88 -8.16 -16.87 3.94
C ALA A 88 -8.98 -17.72 2.95
N GLU A 89 -8.34 -18.75 2.39
CA GLU A 89 -8.95 -19.68 1.44
C GLU A 89 -10.33 -20.11 1.98
N ARG A 90 -11.40 -19.77 1.25
CA ARG A 90 -12.80 -20.05 1.62
C ARG A 90 -13.03 -21.54 1.97
N GLN A 91 -12.16 -22.44 1.52
CA GLN A 91 -12.23 -23.87 1.79
C GLN A 91 -11.76 -24.32 3.18
N LYS A 92 -11.14 -23.48 4.01
CA LYS A 92 -10.85 -23.84 5.41
C LYS A 92 -12.13 -23.67 6.24
N ARG A 93 -13.05 -24.62 6.04
CA ARG A 93 -14.22 -24.84 6.89
C ARG A 93 -13.69 -25.20 8.28
N PHE A 94 -13.86 -24.32 9.26
CA PHE A 94 -13.57 -24.67 10.64
C PHE A 94 -14.70 -25.57 11.12
N ASP A 95 -14.42 -26.87 11.24
CA ASP A 95 -15.32 -27.79 11.92
C ASP A 95 -15.22 -27.46 13.43
N LEU A 96 -16.28 -26.84 13.96
CA LEU A 96 -16.48 -26.58 15.39
C LEU A 96 -17.20 -27.74 16.06
#